data_AF-A0A562Q7N8-F1
#
_entry.id   AF-A0A562Q7N8-F1
#
_cell.length_a   1.000
_cell.length_b   1.000
_cell.length_c   1.000
_cell.angle_alpha   90.00
_cell.angle_beta   90.00
_cell.angle_gamma   90.00
#
_symmetry.space_group_name_H-M   'P 1'
#
loop_
_entity.id
_entity.type
_entity.pdbx_description
1 polymer ?
#
loop_
_entity_poly.entity_id
_entity_poly.type
_entity_poly.pdbx_seq_one_letter_code
_entity_poly.pdbx_strand_id
1 'polypeptide(L)'
;MHTRFIKTRHAAGFTLIEILIVVAIIGILAAIAIPSYSSYVSRSQIKTAQGDLVALGLNMENARQRTLKYPTTTTTTTEATQNLFNGKWQPAQAADFDYLITQASDTGYVLTAQGKSAKLRTCTLSLTQKNQRTISGCPGVTSW
;
A
#
# COMPACT_ATOMS: atom_id res chain seq x y z
N MET A 1 43.15 -48.30 39.52
CA MET A 1 41.82 -47.80 39.10
C MET A 1 41.71 -46.34 39.51
N HIS A 2 41.67 -45.40 38.56
CA HIS A 2 41.51 -43.96 38.81
C HIS A 2 40.07 -43.56 38.45
N THR A 3 39.25 -43.26 39.45
CA THR A 3 37.89 -42.72 39.27
C THR A 3 37.98 -41.22 38.96
N ARG A 4 37.66 -40.83 37.72
CA ARG A 4 37.55 -39.41 37.33
C ARG A 4 36.20 -38.85 37.79
N PHE A 5 36.23 -37.85 38.67
CA PHE A 5 35.06 -37.06 39.02
C PHE A 5 34.70 -36.10 37.87
N ILE A 6 33.52 -36.27 37.27
CA ILE A 6 32.96 -35.32 36.30
C ILE A 6 32.35 -34.16 37.09
N LYS A 7 32.98 -32.98 37.01
CA LYS A 7 32.44 -31.74 37.58
C LYS A 7 31.34 -31.20 36.65
N THR A 8 30.08 -31.40 37.01
CA THR A 8 28.95 -30.75 36.35
C THR A 8 29.06 -29.24 36.54
N ARG A 9 29.16 -28.48 35.44
CA ARG A 9 29.08 -27.02 35.49
C ARG A 9 27.62 -26.66 35.78
N HIS A 10 27.37 -25.88 36.83
CA HIS A 10 26.06 -25.26 37.04
C HIS A 10 25.75 -24.39 35.82
N ALA A 11 24.63 -24.66 35.14
CA ALA A 11 24.10 -23.74 34.15
C ALA A 11 23.63 -22.48 34.89
N ALA A 12 24.26 -21.34 34.60
CA ALA A 12 23.75 -20.05 35.04
C ALA A 12 22.44 -19.78 34.27
N GLY A 13 21.32 -19.77 34.99
CA GLY A 13 20.02 -19.38 34.45
C GLY A 13 19.81 -17.87 34.52
N PHE A 14 18.90 -17.35 33.70
CA PHE A 14 18.43 -15.97 33.80
C PHE A 14 17.66 -15.74 35.11
N THR A 15 17.85 -14.58 35.72
CA THR A 15 17.07 -14.14 36.88
C THR A 15 15.72 -13.56 36.44
N LEU A 16 14.74 -13.59 37.35
CA LEU A 16 13.43 -12.98 37.11
C LEU A 16 13.53 -11.45 36.92
N ILE A 17 14.46 -10.79 37.61
CA ILE A 17 14.68 -9.35 37.48
C ILE A 17 15.26 -9.00 36.11
N GLU A 18 16.15 -9.83 35.55
CA GLU A 18 16.68 -9.62 34.20
C GLU A 18 15.59 -9.71 33.14
N ILE A 19 14.68 -10.68 33.25
CA ILE A 19 13.55 -10.79 32.33
C ILE A 19 12.58 -9.61 32.50
N LEU A 20 12.33 -9.13 33.71
CA LEU A 20 11.44 -7.99 33.96
C LEU A 20 11.96 -6.70 33.31
N ILE A 21 13.26 -6.42 33.45
CA ILE A 21 13.87 -5.23 32.83
C ILE A 21 13.85 -5.35 31.30
N VAL A 22 14.14 -6.53 30.75
CA VAL A 22 14.10 -6.76 29.29
C VAL A 22 12.70 -6.53 28.74
N VAL A 23 11.66 -7.07 29.37
CA VAL A 23 10.27 -6.87 28.95
C VAL A 23 9.88 -5.39 29.04
N ALA A 24 10.30 -4.69 30.10
CA ALA A 24 10.04 -3.26 30.24
C ALA A 24 10.66 -2.43 29.10
N ILE A 25 11.92 -2.71 28.73
CA ILE A 25 12.60 -2.02 27.63
C ILE A 25 11.91 -2.34 26.29
N ILE A 26 11.59 -3.60 26.02
CA ILE A 26 10.89 -4.00 24.79
C ILE A 26 9.52 -3.33 24.70
N GLY A 27 8.79 -3.23 25.82
CA GLY A 27 7.49 -2.54 25.88
C GLY A 27 7.58 -1.07 25.47
N ILE A 28 8.59 -0.34 25.98
CA ILE A 28 8.82 1.07 25.63
C ILE A 28 9.15 1.21 24.14
N LEU A 29 10.04 0.37 23.62
CA LEU A 29 10.43 0.40 22.20
C LEU A 29 9.25 0.07 21.29
N ALA A 30 8.45 -0.94 21.63
CA ALA A 30 7.29 -1.37 20.86
C ALA A 30 6.22 -0.27 20.78
N ALA A 31 5.99 0.48 21.86
CA ALA A 31 5.02 1.57 21.90
C ALA A 31 5.30 2.67 20.86
N ILE A 32 6.57 2.93 20.55
CA ILE A 32 6.99 3.92 19.55
C ILE A 32 7.11 3.29 18.15
N ALA A 33 7.69 2.10 18.08
CA ALA A 33 8.02 1.44 16.81
C ALA A 33 6.78 1.01 16.01
N ILE A 34 5.78 0.43 16.67
CA ILE A 34 4.58 -0.13 16.00
C ILE A 34 3.78 0.95 15.24
N PRO A 35 3.37 2.09 15.85
CA PRO A 35 2.62 3.11 15.12
C PRO A 35 3.45 3.70 13.98
N SER A 36 4.74 3.96 14.19
CA SER A 36 5.66 4.50 13.19
C SER A 36 5.78 3.58 11.96
N TYR A 37 6.01 2.29 12.19
CA TYR A 37 6.14 1.30 11.12
C TYR A 37 4.86 1.20 10.29
N SER A 38 3.69 1.20 10.94
CA SER A 38 2.43 1.15 10.19
C SER A 38 2.21 2.38 9.33
N SER A 39 2.57 3.58 9.80
CA SER A 39 2.50 4.80 8.98
C SER A 39 3.46 4.75 7.79
N TYR A 40 4.65 4.16 7.97
CA TYR A 40 5.61 3.96 6.88
C TYR A 40 5.04 3.04 5.79
N VAL A 41 4.46 1.90 6.18
CA VAL A 41 3.83 0.96 5.24
C VAL A 41 2.71 1.66 4.46
N SER A 42 1.81 2.39 5.14
CA SER A 42 0.73 3.11 4.46
C SER A 42 1.23 4.13 3.44
N ARG A 43 2.30 4.87 3.74
CA ARG A 43 2.92 5.80 2.77
C ARG A 43 3.52 5.07 1.56
N SER A 44 4.14 3.91 1.79
CA SER A 44 4.66 3.07 0.72
C SER A 44 3.55 2.54 -0.20
N GLN A 45 2.43 2.10 0.37
CA GLN A 45 1.25 1.66 -0.37
C GLN A 45 0.67 2.81 -1.22
N ILE A 46 0.52 4.01 -0.64
CA ILE A 46 0.03 5.21 -1.36
C ILE A 46 0.94 5.53 -2.56
N LYS A 47 2.27 5.54 -2.36
CA LYS A 47 3.23 5.82 -3.44
C LYS A 47 3.17 4.77 -4.55
N THR A 48 2.95 3.51 -4.19
CA THR A 48 2.78 2.43 -5.18
C THR A 48 1.47 2.60 -5.93
N ALA A 49 0.39 2.98 -5.25
CA ALA A 49 -0.91 3.25 -5.87
C ALA A 49 -0.90 4.45 -6.83
N GLN A 50 -0.11 5.50 -6.52
CA GLN A 50 0.16 6.57 -7.47
C GLN A 50 0.81 6.04 -8.76
N GLY A 51 1.78 5.13 -8.65
CA GLY A 51 2.39 4.47 -9.80
C GLY A 51 1.41 3.61 -10.60
N ASP A 52 0.57 2.84 -9.90
CA ASP A 52 -0.49 2.04 -10.52
C ASP A 52 -1.48 2.91 -11.32
N LEU A 53 -1.84 4.09 -10.81
CA LEU A 53 -2.67 5.07 -11.53
C LEU A 53 -1.99 5.63 -12.78
N VAL A 54 -0.68 5.93 -12.73
CA VAL A 54 0.06 6.34 -13.92
C VAL A 54 0.02 5.23 -14.97
N ALA A 55 0.26 3.98 -14.56
CA ALA A 55 0.19 2.83 -15.46
C ALA A 55 -1.21 2.64 -16.07
N LEU A 56 -2.27 2.91 -15.30
CA LEU A 56 -3.64 2.90 -15.82
C LEU A 56 -3.85 4.02 -16.85
N GLY A 57 -3.35 5.21 -16.59
CA GLY A 57 -3.36 6.34 -17.54
C GLY A 57 -2.67 6.02 -18.87
N LEU A 58 -1.57 5.26 -18.82
CA LEU A 58 -0.90 4.77 -20.04
C LEU A 58 -1.78 3.80 -20.83
N ASN A 59 -2.59 2.97 -20.16
CA ASN A 59 -3.54 2.08 -20.84
C ASN A 59 -4.70 2.86 -21.48
N MET A 60 -5.19 3.92 -20.81
CA MET A 60 -6.15 4.86 -21.40
C MET A 60 -5.60 5.51 -22.68
N GLU A 61 -4.34 5.96 -22.64
CA GLU A 61 -3.68 6.57 -23.80
C GLU A 61 -3.45 5.55 -24.93
N ASN A 62 -3.07 4.31 -24.61
CA ASN A 62 -2.93 3.25 -25.60
C ASN A 62 -4.27 2.96 -26.31
N ALA A 63 -5.38 2.94 -25.56
CA ALA A 63 -6.71 2.77 -26.13
C ALA A 63 -7.04 3.92 -27.10
N ARG A 64 -6.78 5.17 -26.70
CA ARG A 64 -6.98 6.34 -27.55
C ARG A 64 -6.11 6.30 -28.81
N GLN A 65 -4.86 5.87 -28.74
CA GLN A 65 -4.00 5.75 -29.92
C GLN A 65 -4.55 4.76 -30.96
N ARG A 66 -5.28 3.73 -30.51
CA ARG A 66 -5.87 2.72 -31.40
C ARG A 66 -7.20 3.15 -32.00
N THR A 67 -8.04 3.85 -31.24
CA THR A 67 -9.45 4.11 -31.60
C THR A 67 -9.76 5.60 -31.77
N LEU A 68 -8.77 6.47 -31.57
CA LEU A 68 -8.87 7.94 -31.53
C LEU A 68 -9.80 8.49 -30.42
N LYS A 69 -10.27 7.63 -29.50
CA LYS A 69 -11.19 7.96 -28.42
C LYS A 69 -10.76 7.26 -27.14
N TYR A 70 -10.95 7.92 -25.99
CA TYR A 70 -10.82 7.22 -24.72
C TYR A 70 -12.04 6.30 -24.48
N PRO A 71 -11.86 5.23 -23.69
CA PRO A 71 -13.00 4.47 -23.17
C PRO A 71 -13.99 5.38 -22.44
N THR A 72 -15.28 5.22 -22.74
CA THR A 72 -16.38 6.01 -22.15
C THR A 72 -17.09 5.31 -21.00
N THR A 73 -16.60 4.13 -20.62
CA THR A 73 -17.17 3.32 -19.53
C THR A 73 -16.55 3.75 -18.20
N THR A 74 -17.39 4.13 -17.24
CA THR A 74 -16.99 4.30 -15.85
C THR A 74 -16.97 2.95 -15.13
N THR A 75 -16.14 2.84 -14.09
CA THR A 75 -15.96 1.60 -13.33
C THR A 75 -15.99 1.88 -11.83
N THR A 76 -16.59 0.96 -11.07
CA THR A 76 -16.77 1.07 -9.61
C THR A 76 -15.93 0.05 -8.83
N THR A 77 -15.25 -0.86 -9.53
CA THR A 77 -14.35 -1.86 -8.94
C THR A 77 -13.08 -2.00 -9.75
N THR A 78 -11.99 -2.43 -9.09
CA THR A 78 -10.73 -2.73 -9.78
C THR A 78 -10.90 -3.82 -10.85
N GLU A 79 -11.72 -4.84 -10.56
CA GLU A 79 -11.99 -5.93 -11.51
C GLU A 79 -12.68 -5.43 -12.77
N ALA A 80 -13.67 -4.54 -12.65
CA ALA A 80 -14.30 -3.91 -13.81
C ALA A 80 -13.29 -3.10 -14.64
N THR A 81 -12.39 -2.37 -13.98
CA THR A 81 -11.29 -1.64 -14.63
C THR A 81 -10.32 -2.59 -15.34
N GLN A 82 -9.95 -3.72 -14.73
CA GLN A 82 -9.10 -4.72 -15.35
C GLN A 82 -9.76 -5.35 -16.59
N ASN A 83 -11.05 -5.65 -16.50
CA ASN A 83 -11.82 -6.25 -17.60
C ASN A 83 -11.93 -5.30 -18.79
N LEU A 84 -12.02 -3.99 -18.57
CA LEU A 84 -11.98 -2.98 -19.65
C LEU A 84 -10.70 -3.07 -20.49
N PHE A 85 -9.59 -3.51 -19.90
CA PHE A 85 -8.30 -3.70 -20.56
C PHE A 85 -7.93 -5.16 -20.76
N ASN A 86 -8.91 -6.07 -20.72
CA ASN A 86 -8.74 -7.51 -20.92
C ASN A 86 -7.63 -8.10 -20.00
N GLY A 87 -7.54 -7.61 -18.76
CA GLY A 87 -6.56 -8.06 -17.76
C GLY A 87 -5.11 -7.64 -18.01
N LYS A 88 -4.84 -6.81 -19.03
CA LYS A 88 -3.47 -6.37 -19.38
C LYS A 88 -2.89 -5.33 -18.42
N TRP A 89 -3.76 -4.62 -17.71
CA TRP A 89 -3.38 -3.74 -16.63
C TRP A 89 -3.72 -4.41 -15.30
N GLN A 90 -2.74 -4.52 -14.40
CA GLN A 90 -2.90 -5.11 -13.08
C GLN A 90 -2.15 -4.25 -12.05
N PRO A 91 -2.84 -3.68 -11.05
CA PRO A 91 -2.20 -2.84 -10.05
C PRO A 91 -1.50 -3.69 -8.97
N ALA A 92 -0.36 -3.20 -8.48
CA ALA A 92 0.37 -3.85 -7.39
C ALA A 92 -0.35 -3.72 -6.03
N GLN A 93 -1.14 -2.66 -5.82
CA GLN A 93 -1.86 -2.41 -4.56
C GLN A 93 -3.35 -2.76 -4.60
N ALA A 94 -3.74 -3.79 -5.37
CA ALA A 94 -5.13 -4.23 -5.48
C ALA A 94 -5.77 -4.65 -4.14
N ALA A 95 -4.98 -5.03 -3.12
CA ALA A 95 -5.49 -5.40 -1.81
C ALA A 95 -5.90 -4.19 -0.96
N ASP A 96 -5.20 -3.07 -1.12
CA ASP A 96 -5.35 -1.88 -0.28
C ASP A 96 -6.07 -0.72 -0.98
N PHE A 97 -6.14 -0.73 -2.31
CA PHE A 97 -6.79 0.30 -3.12
C PHE A 97 -7.75 -0.31 -4.13
N ASP A 98 -8.84 0.41 -4.40
CA ASP A 98 -9.68 0.22 -5.57
C ASP A 98 -9.35 1.25 -6.64
N TYR A 99 -9.21 0.80 -7.89
CA TYR A 99 -8.87 1.64 -9.02
C TYR A 99 -10.05 1.74 -9.97
N LEU A 100 -10.48 2.97 -10.21
CA LEU A 100 -11.78 3.32 -10.72
C LEU A 100 -11.63 4.31 -11.86
N ILE A 101 -12.54 4.27 -12.82
CA ILE A 101 -12.76 5.31 -13.80
C ILE A 101 -14.02 6.05 -13.38
N THR A 102 -13.86 7.20 -12.72
CA THR A 102 -14.97 7.95 -12.11
C THR A 102 -15.62 8.94 -13.08
N GLN A 103 -14.89 9.34 -14.11
CA GLN A 103 -15.42 10.10 -15.24
C GLN A 103 -14.80 9.57 -16.53
N ALA A 104 -15.61 9.44 -17.58
CA ALA A 104 -15.19 8.88 -18.86
C ALA A 104 -15.93 9.58 -20.01
N SER A 105 -15.19 10.03 -21.01
CA SER A 105 -15.71 10.59 -22.26
C SER A 105 -14.72 10.32 -23.40
N ASP A 106 -15.14 10.50 -24.65
CA ASP A 106 -14.26 10.28 -25.81
C ASP A 106 -12.97 11.13 -25.76
N THR A 107 -12.97 12.25 -25.03
CA THR A 107 -11.88 13.23 -24.98
C THR A 107 -11.22 13.39 -23.61
N GLY A 108 -11.76 12.77 -22.55
CA GLY A 108 -11.19 12.88 -21.22
C GLY A 108 -11.64 11.80 -20.25
N TYR A 109 -10.93 11.73 -19.13
CA TYR A 109 -11.21 10.79 -18.07
C TYR A 109 -10.73 11.32 -16.72
N VAL A 110 -11.26 10.73 -15.66
CA VAL A 110 -10.71 10.81 -14.30
C VAL A 110 -10.54 9.39 -13.79
N LEU A 111 -9.29 9.04 -13.50
CA LEU A 111 -8.92 7.82 -12.81
C LEU A 111 -8.82 8.12 -11.32
N THR A 112 -9.30 7.21 -10.49
CA THR A 112 -9.29 7.37 -9.03
C THR A 112 -8.80 6.08 -8.38
N ALA A 113 -7.85 6.20 -7.46
CA ALA A 113 -7.51 5.13 -6.52
C ALA A 113 -8.09 5.48 -5.14
N GLN A 114 -8.98 4.63 -4.63
CA GLN A 114 -9.63 4.78 -3.34
C GLN A 114 -9.09 3.76 -2.35
N GLY A 115 -8.59 4.19 -1.20
CA GLY A 115 -8.12 3.24 -0.18
C GLY A 115 -9.25 2.41 0.41
N LYS A 116 -8.98 1.13 0.64
CA LYS A 116 -9.90 0.14 1.25
C LYS A 116 -9.62 -0.13 2.71
N SER A 117 -8.34 -0.11 3.09
CA SER A 117 -7.94 -0.43 4.46
C SER A 117 -8.45 0.62 5.44
N ALA A 118 -8.68 0.25 6.70
CA ALA A 118 -9.22 1.19 7.71
C ALA A 118 -8.38 2.47 7.85
N LYS A 119 -7.06 2.39 7.63
CA LYS A 119 -6.14 3.55 7.70
C LYS A 119 -6.13 4.39 6.42
N LEU A 120 -6.48 3.79 5.28
CA LEU A 120 -6.45 4.43 3.98
C LEU A 120 -7.85 4.75 3.43
N ARG A 121 -8.93 4.42 4.15
CA ARG A 121 -10.31 4.57 3.66
C ARG A 121 -10.65 5.99 3.19
N THR A 122 -10.03 7.01 3.76
CA THR A 122 -10.21 8.42 3.36
C THR A 122 -9.22 8.87 2.28
N CYS A 123 -8.24 8.05 1.94
CA CYS A 123 -7.20 8.35 0.97
C CYS A 123 -7.76 8.17 -0.44
N THR A 124 -7.85 9.27 -1.17
CA THR A 124 -8.27 9.30 -2.57
C THR A 124 -7.17 9.95 -3.39
N LEU A 125 -6.73 9.23 -4.42
CA LEU A 125 -5.78 9.72 -5.43
C LEU A 125 -6.54 9.85 -6.74
N SER A 126 -6.38 10.96 -7.46
CA SER A 126 -6.98 11.11 -8.79
C SER A 126 -6.00 11.61 -9.84
N LEU A 127 -6.12 11.07 -11.04
CA LEU A 127 -5.35 11.43 -12.23
C LEU A 127 -6.29 11.74 -13.38
N THR A 128 -6.12 12.89 -14.01
CA THR A 128 -6.87 13.26 -15.22
C THR A 128 -6.05 13.03 -16.48
N GLN A 129 -6.71 13.00 -17.63
CA GLN A 129 -6.08 12.97 -18.96
C GLN A 129 -5.10 14.12 -19.22
N LYS A 130 -5.24 15.24 -18.49
CA LYS A 130 -4.33 16.40 -18.56
C LYS A 130 -3.13 16.25 -17.63
N ASN A 131 -2.91 15.06 -17.07
CA ASN A 131 -1.91 14.78 -16.05
C ASN A 131 -2.07 15.67 -14.79
N GLN A 132 -3.30 16.12 -14.49
CA GLN A 132 -3.58 16.76 -13.21
C GLN A 132 -3.73 15.69 -12.15
N ARG A 133 -2.98 15.86 -11.06
CA ARG A 133 -2.80 14.90 -9.99
C ARG A 133 -3.35 15.50 -8.71
N THR A 134 -4.27 14.81 -8.06
CA THR A 134 -4.81 15.25 -6.77
C THR A 134 -4.71 14.14 -5.75
N ILE A 135 -4.54 14.54 -4.50
CA ILE A 135 -4.46 13.67 -3.33
C ILE A 135 -5.29 14.29 -2.22
N SER A 136 -6.11 13.49 -1.55
CA SER A 136 -6.92 13.93 -0.42
C SER A 136 -7.04 12.83 0.62
N GLY A 137 -7.07 13.21 1.90
CA GLY A 137 -7.31 12.30 3.02
C GLY A 137 -6.28 11.18 3.21
N CYS A 138 -5.07 11.32 2.66
CA CYS A 138 -4.01 10.31 2.73
C CYS A 138 -3.04 10.58 3.91
N PRO A 139 -2.87 9.63 4.86
CA PRO A 139 -2.02 9.83 6.03
C PRO A 139 -0.56 10.06 5.65
N GLY A 140 -0.05 11.25 5.97
CA GLY A 140 1.37 11.55 5.79
C GLY A 140 1.82 11.76 4.34
N VAL A 141 0.89 11.88 3.39
CA VAL A 141 1.20 12.23 2.00
C VAL A 141 0.27 13.38 1.61
N THR A 142 0.84 14.55 1.37
CA THR A 142 0.09 15.80 1.10
C THR A 142 0.17 16.26 -0.35
N SER A 143 1.09 15.68 -1.13
CA SER A 143 1.26 15.98 -2.55
C SER A 143 1.62 14.71 -3.32
N TRP A 144 1.34 14.78 -4.62
CA TRP A 144 1.76 13.79 -5.61
C TRP A 144 2.74 14.44 -6.58
#